data_AF-A0A7W1J8V3-F1
#
_entry.id   AF-A0A7W1J8V3-F1
#
_cell.length_a   1.000
_cell.length_b   1.000
_cell.length_c   1.000
_cell.angle_alpha   90.00
_cell.angle_beta   90.00
_cell.angle_gamma   90.00
#
_symmetry.space_group_name_H-M   'P 1'
#
loop_
_entity.id
_entity.type
_entity.pdbx_description
1 polymer ?
#
loop_
_entity_poly.entity_id
_entity_poly.type
_entity_poly.pdbx_seq_one_letter_code
_entity_poly.pdbx_strand_id
1 'polypeptide(L)'
;MSIRLALGSILLGLAGSIGAAEEPSAAVQDFEGTYCPGKYPGDAPGEVKLTSEWKSDGKQSLHIDPGLNSVIEEFKAVDWNAHNTLRLHLKYDGKDAAQLGFEIIDEIGRQNYWNRHLNSYALKPGEQVIDIDYAGGLYRGEPTSKFRGPAKTPVDVTKIKRIGFTNGGKSPLHLDQIEVVKLKRLETPGGFAFDFGGPNAPVMSSFIGITPTTHYAEDKGYGLIGDGWTL
;
A
#
# COMPACT_ATOMS: atom_id res chain seq x y z
N MET A 1 15.60 3.64 38.71
CA MET A 1 14.32 2.93 38.86
C MET A 1 13.26 3.79 38.18
N SER A 2 13.11 3.63 36.85
CA SER A 2 12.24 4.47 36.02
C SER A 2 10.95 3.72 35.71
N ILE A 3 9.84 4.31 36.11
CA ILE A 3 8.48 3.83 35.87
C ILE A 3 8.13 4.14 34.41
N ARG A 4 7.86 3.09 33.62
CA ARG A 4 7.24 3.17 32.30
C ARG A 4 5.73 3.34 32.50
N LEU A 5 5.16 4.46 32.11
CA LEU A 5 3.70 4.57 31.94
C LEU A 5 3.33 3.96 30.59
N ALA A 6 2.67 2.81 30.62
CA ALA A 6 1.93 2.26 29.50
C ALA A 6 0.51 2.84 29.57
N LEU A 7 0.14 3.70 28.62
CA LEU A 7 -1.28 3.99 28.38
C LEU A 7 -1.85 2.85 27.54
N GLY A 8 -2.54 1.93 28.20
CA GLY A 8 -3.45 0.99 27.55
C GLY A 8 -4.80 1.67 27.36
N SER A 9 -5.18 1.94 26.11
CA SER A 9 -6.55 2.31 25.78
C SER A 9 -7.41 1.06 25.68
N ILE A 10 -8.23 0.82 26.70
CA ILE A 10 -9.33 -0.14 26.68
C ILE A 10 -10.48 0.53 25.94
N LEU A 11 -10.73 0.15 24.67
CA LEU A 11 -12.02 0.44 24.03
C LEU A 11 -12.99 -0.70 24.36
N LEU A 12 -13.95 -0.40 25.26
CA LEU A 12 -15.14 -1.22 25.47
C LEU A 12 -16.07 -1.07 24.25
N GLY A 13 -16.51 -2.21 23.72
CA GLY A 13 -17.36 -2.28 22.53
C GLY A 13 -18.77 -1.74 22.76
N LEU A 14 -19.23 -0.94 21.79
CA LEU A 14 -20.63 -0.82 21.43
C LEU A 14 -20.79 -1.44 20.05
N ALA A 15 -21.34 -2.66 20.02
CA ALA A 15 -21.77 -3.33 18.80
C ALA A 15 -23.04 -2.64 18.28
N GLY A 16 -22.86 -1.57 17.51
CA GLY A 16 -23.84 -1.08 16.57
C GLY A 16 -23.39 -1.48 15.18
N SER A 17 -24.04 -2.46 14.55
CA SER A 17 -23.87 -2.73 13.13
C SER A 17 -24.54 -1.59 12.34
N ILE A 18 -23.87 -0.44 12.29
CA ILE A 18 -24.07 0.51 11.20
C ILE A 18 -23.57 -0.26 9.99
N GLY A 19 -24.45 -0.56 9.03
CA GLY A 19 -24.05 -1.18 7.77
C GLY A 19 -22.92 -0.35 7.19
N ALA A 20 -21.69 -0.87 7.25
CA ALA A 20 -20.57 -0.24 6.59
C ALA A 20 -20.94 -0.26 5.11
N ALA A 21 -21.29 0.90 4.57
CA ALA A 21 -21.43 1.05 3.13
C ALA A 21 -20.14 0.51 2.53
N GLU A 22 -20.28 -0.50 1.68
CA GLU A 22 -19.18 -1.16 1.00
C GLU A 22 -18.27 -0.09 0.38
N GLU A 23 -16.98 -0.16 0.69
CA GLU A 23 -16.00 0.80 0.17
C GLU A 23 -15.96 0.61 -1.35
N PRO A 24 -16.19 1.66 -2.16
CA PRO A 24 -16.13 1.52 -3.61
C PRO A 24 -14.77 0.92 -4.01
N SER A 25 -14.80 -0.25 -4.64
CA SER A 25 -13.60 -0.95 -5.07
C SER A 25 -13.71 -1.43 -6.52
N ALA A 26 -12.55 -1.69 -7.12
CA ALA A 26 -12.44 -2.36 -8.40
C ALA A 26 -11.23 -3.30 -8.41
N ALA A 27 -11.44 -4.54 -8.84
CA ALA A 27 -10.38 -5.54 -8.96
C ALA A 27 -9.40 -5.15 -10.08
N VAL A 28 -8.12 -5.01 -9.72
CA VAL A 28 -6.98 -4.87 -10.64
C VAL A 28 -6.57 -6.25 -11.17
N GLN A 29 -6.52 -7.25 -10.28
CA GLN A 29 -6.19 -8.64 -10.60
C GLN A 29 -6.80 -9.56 -9.53
N ASP A 30 -7.60 -10.52 -9.95
CA ASP A 30 -8.31 -11.49 -9.10
C ASP A 30 -7.84 -12.94 -9.33
N PHE A 31 -6.90 -13.13 -10.25
CA PHE A 31 -6.33 -14.42 -10.64
C PHE A 31 -7.33 -15.45 -11.20
N GLU A 32 -8.57 -15.08 -11.48
CA GLU A 32 -9.61 -16.00 -11.99
C GLU A 32 -9.52 -16.26 -13.50
N GLY A 33 -8.73 -15.46 -14.22
CA GLY A 33 -8.52 -15.58 -15.66
C GLY A 33 -7.31 -16.43 -16.05
N THR A 34 -6.99 -16.42 -17.34
CA THR A 34 -5.73 -16.96 -17.85
C THR A 34 -4.60 -15.99 -17.46
N TYR A 35 -3.99 -16.22 -16.31
CA TYR A 35 -2.80 -15.51 -15.86
C TYR A 35 -1.61 -16.48 -15.80
N CYS A 36 -0.46 -16.07 -16.34
CA CYS A 36 0.78 -16.83 -16.28
C CYS A 36 1.73 -16.15 -15.29
N PRO A 37 1.92 -16.70 -14.08
CA PRO A 37 2.77 -16.06 -13.09
C PRO A 37 4.23 -15.96 -13.54
N GLY A 38 4.77 -14.74 -13.54
CA GLY A 38 6.20 -14.53 -13.70
C GLY A 38 6.96 -15.00 -12.47
N LYS A 39 8.08 -15.70 -12.65
CA LYS A 39 8.99 -16.14 -11.58
C LYS A 39 10.36 -15.47 -11.73
N TYR A 40 10.85 -14.85 -10.66
CA TYR A 40 12.19 -14.29 -10.60
C TYR A 40 12.89 -14.56 -9.25
N PRO A 41 14.21 -14.84 -9.25
CA PRO A 41 15.02 -15.29 -10.38
C PRO A 41 14.50 -16.62 -10.95
N GLY A 42 14.55 -16.80 -12.27
CA GLY A 42 13.93 -17.96 -12.93
C GLY A 42 14.57 -19.31 -12.57
N ASP A 43 15.86 -19.30 -12.28
CA ASP A 43 16.70 -20.44 -11.93
C ASP A 43 16.70 -20.79 -10.43
N ALA A 44 16.19 -19.89 -9.57
CA ALA A 44 16.07 -20.16 -8.14
C ALA A 44 15.11 -21.34 -7.89
N PRO A 45 15.37 -22.20 -6.88
CA PRO A 45 14.45 -23.27 -6.51
C PRO A 45 13.10 -22.73 -6.02
N GLY A 46 12.04 -23.55 -6.14
CA GLY A 46 10.68 -23.19 -5.75
C GLY A 46 9.81 -22.74 -6.92
N GLU A 47 8.58 -22.36 -6.60
CA GLU A 47 7.51 -22.11 -7.56
C GLU A 47 6.82 -20.77 -7.31
N VAL A 48 6.40 -20.16 -8.42
CA VAL A 48 5.37 -19.13 -8.44
C VAL A 48 4.27 -19.65 -9.34
N LYS A 49 3.06 -19.84 -8.80
CA LYS A 49 1.96 -20.52 -9.51
C LYS A 49 0.60 -20.05 -9.02
N LEU A 50 -0.44 -20.29 -9.81
CA LEU A 50 -1.81 -20.22 -9.32
C LEU A 50 -2.11 -21.47 -8.50
N THR A 51 -2.82 -21.31 -7.38
CA THR A 51 -3.19 -22.40 -6.48
C THR A 51 -4.60 -22.22 -5.93
N SER A 52 -5.22 -23.31 -5.50
CA SER A 52 -6.51 -23.30 -4.79
C SER A 52 -6.37 -23.59 -3.29
N GLU A 53 -5.14 -23.77 -2.80
CA GLU A 53 -4.81 -24.08 -1.40
C GLU A 53 -5.26 -22.98 -0.42
N TRP A 54 -5.19 -21.73 -0.84
CA TRP A 54 -5.82 -20.60 -0.17
C TRP A 54 -6.45 -19.66 -1.19
N LYS A 55 -7.42 -18.87 -0.73
CA LYS A 55 -8.07 -17.79 -1.46
C LYS A 55 -8.89 -16.96 -0.47
N SER A 56 -8.89 -15.65 -0.66
CA SER A 56 -9.77 -14.71 0.01
C SER A 56 -11.12 -14.57 -0.68
N ASP A 57 -11.16 -14.76 -2.00
CA ASP A 57 -12.38 -14.80 -2.82
C ASP A 57 -12.18 -15.71 -4.05
N GLY A 58 -13.24 -16.02 -4.79
CA GLY A 58 -13.13 -16.74 -6.06
C GLY A 58 -12.69 -18.20 -5.91
N LYS A 59 -11.75 -18.64 -6.77
CA LYS A 59 -11.33 -20.05 -6.90
C LYS A 59 -9.83 -20.25 -6.67
N GLN A 60 -9.01 -19.23 -6.91
CA GLN A 60 -7.56 -19.37 -6.83
C GLN A 60 -6.84 -18.10 -6.40
N SER A 61 -5.62 -18.27 -5.87
CA SER A 61 -4.70 -17.20 -5.53
C SER A 61 -3.33 -17.42 -6.18
N LEU A 62 -2.49 -16.39 -6.17
CA LEU A 62 -1.08 -16.49 -6.52
C LEU A 62 -0.27 -17.03 -5.33
N HIS A 63 0.40 -18.16 -5.52
CA HIS A 63 1.39 -18.73 -4.60
C HIS A 63 2.80 -18.25 -4.97
N ILE A 64 3.57 -17.82 -3.98
CA ILE A 64 4.96 -17.39 -4.12
C ILE A 64 5.81 -18.08 -3.05
N ASP A 65 6.70 -18.98 -3.47
CA ASP A 65 7.65 -19.62 -2.56
C ASP A 65 8.66 -18.65 -1.92
N PRO A 66 9.29 -19.03 -0.80
CA PRO A 66 10.29 -18.23 -0.10
C PRO A 66 11.42 -17.73 -1.00
N GLY A 67 11.78 -16.46 -0.89
CA GLY A 67 12.88 -15.85 -1.63
C GLY A 67 12.59 -15.57 -3.11
N LEU A 68 11.41 -15.94 -3.61
CA LEU A 68 11.00 -15.66 -4.97
C LEU A 68 10.25 -14.34 -5.09
N ASN A 69 10.27 -13.81 -6.31
CA ASN A 69 9.49 -12.68 -6.76
C ASN A 69 8.50 -13.12 -7.85
N SER A 70 7.31 -12.52 -7.81
CA SER A 70 6.36 -12.55 -8.92
C SER A 70 6.07 -11.16 -9.46
N VAL A 71 5.83 -11.12 -10.76
CA VAL A 71 5.54 -9.91 -11.54
C VAL A 71 4.20 -10.07 -12.24
N ILE A 72 3.35 -9.05 -12.11
CA ILE A 72 2.05 -8.94 -12.76
C ILE A 72 2.13 -7.77 -13.74
N GLU A 73 1.94 -8.05 -15.03
CA GLU A 73 1.85 -7.03 -16.10
C GLU A 73 0.49 -7.05 -16.82
N GLU A 74 -0.37 -8.01 -16.47
CA GLU A 74 -1.72 -8.16 -17.00
C GLU A 74 -2.73 -7.74 -15.93
N PHE A 75 -3.49 -6.68 -16.23
CA PHE A 75 -4.46 -6.10 -15.31
C PHE A 75 -5.83 -5.97 -15.98
N LYS A 76 -6.88 -6.02 -15.17
CA LYS A 76 -8.19 -5.55 -15.56
C LYS A 76 -8.15 -4.04 -15.79
N ALA A 77 -8.97 -3.55 -16.71
CA ALA A 77 -9.13 -2.12 -16.93
C ALA A 77 -9.90 -1.52 -15.74
N VAL A 78 -9.24 -0.65 -14.97
CA VAL A 78 -9.83 0.04 -13.81
C VAL A 78 -9.46 1.53 -13.83
N ASP A 79 -10.34 2.37 -13.30
CA ASP A 79 -10.06 3.79 -13.10
C ASP A 79 -9.36 4.01 -11.75
N TRP A 80 -8.04 4.14 -11.78
CA TRP A 80 -7.22 4.39 -10.58
C TRP A 80 -7.50 5.76 -9.94
N ASN A 81 -7.97 6.76 -10.71
CA ASN A 81 -8.21 8.11 -10.19
C ASN A 81 -9.49 8.19 -9.34
N ALA A 82 -10.45 7.29 -9.57
CA ALA A 82 -11.64 7.18 -8.74
C ALA A 82 -11.30 6.71 -7.30
N HIS A 83 -10.14 6.09 -7.11
CA HIS A 83 -9.71 5.42 -5.89
C HIS A 83 -8.47 6.11 -5.29
N ASN A 84 -8.06 5.71 -4.10
CA ASN A 84 -6.91 6.31 -3.39
C ASN A 84 -6.01 5.29 -2.68
N THR A 85 -6.33 4.01 -2.77
CA THR A 85 -5.63 2.96 -2.06
C THR A 85 -5.56 1.72 -2.91
N LEU A 86 -4.41 1.06 -2.95
CA LEU A 86 -4.22 -0.27 -3.49
C LEU A 86 -4.32 -1.26 -2.31
N ARG A 87 -5.32 -2.13 -2.33
CA ARG A 87 -5.58 -3.14 -1.31
C ARG A 87 -5.08 -4.49 -1.80
N LEU A 88 -4.42 -5.21 -0.91
CA LEU A 88 -3.86 -6.55 -1.16
C LEU A 88 -4.41 -7.51 -0.12
N HIS A 89 -5.01 -8.61 -0.55
CA HIS A 89 -5.41 -9.70 0.34
C HIS A 89 -4.35 -10.80 0.32
N LEU A 90 -3.83 -11.15 1.49
CA LEU A 90 -2.63 -11.98 1.61
C LEU A 90 -2.81 -13.04 2.68
N LYS A 91 -2.14 -14.17 2.52
CA LYS A 91 -1.87 -15.12 3.60
C LYS A 91 -0.41 -15.51 3.60
N TYR A 92 0.23 -15.37 4.75
CA TYR A 92 1.59 -15.83 4.94
C TYR A 92 1.62 -17.07 5.84
N ASP A 93 2.18 -18.18 5.34
CA ASP A 93 2.15 -19.47 6.03
C ASP A 93 3.25 -19.62 7.11
N GLY A 94 4.11 -18.62 7.24
CA GLY A 94 5.19 -18.63 8.24
C GLY A 94 4.69 -18.40 9.66
N LYS A 95 5.49 -18.86 10.62
CA LYS A 95 5.21 -18.69 12.07
C LYS A 95 5.74 -17.37 12.64
N ASP A 96 6.73 -16.79 11.99
CA ASP A 96 7.36 -15.51 12.35
C ASP A 96 6.98 -14.44 11.34
N ALA A 97 7.09 -13.17 11.71
CA ALA A 97 6.90 -12.09 10.75
C ALA A 97 8.00 -12.12 9.65
N ALA A 98 7.62 -11.71 8.44
CA ALA A 98 8.51 -11.62 7.29
C ALA A 98 8.35 -10.26 6.58
N GLN A 99 9.06 -10.08 5.47
CA GLN A 99 8.97 -8.88 4.63
C GLN A 99 8.31 -9.21 3.29
N LEU A 100 7.34 -8.40 2.89
CA LEU A 100 6.85 -8.31 1.51
C LEU A 100 7.63 -7.20 0.81
N GLY A 101 8.47 -7.55 -0.15
CA GLY A 101 8.99 -6.56 -1.09
C GLY A 101 7.87 -6.15 -2.06
N PHE A 102 7.73 -4.86 -2.32
CA PHE A 102 6.71 -4.32 -3.21
C PHE A 102 7.36 -3.39 -4.23
N GLU A 103 6.97 -3.56 -5.49
CA GLU A 103 7.26 -2.60 -6.54
C GLU A 103 6.02 -2.29 -7.38
N ILE A 104 5.95 -1.06 -7.87
CA ILE A 104 4.95 -0.64 -8.85
C ILE A 104 5.60 0.32 -9.86
N ILE A 105 5.27 0.09 -11.12
CA ILE A 105 5.94 0.69 -12.28
C ILE A 105 4.89 1.16 -13.27
N ASP A 106 5.02 2.41 -13.73
CA ASP A 106 4.27 2.95 -14.86
C ASP A 106 5.07 2.87 -16.17
N GLU A 107 4.55 3.45 -17.24
CA GLU A 107 5.21 3.51 -18.55
C GLU A 107 6.67 4.02 -18.46
N ILE A 108 6.90 5.13 -17.73
CA ILE A 108 8.22 5.75 -17.58
C ILE A 108 9.16 4.84 -16.77
N GLY A 109 8.59 4.13 -15.79
CA GLY A 109 9.33 3.23 -14.91
C GLY A 109 10.01 2.07 -15.63
N ARG A 110 9.53 1.65 -16.81
CA ARG A 110 10.17 0.57 -17.60
C ARG A 110 11.56 0.94 -18.11
N GLN A 111 11.89 2.23 -18.17
CA GLN A 111 13.13 2.73 -18.78
C GLN A 111 14.33 2.72 -17.81
N ASN A 112 14.09 2.69 -16.50
CA ASN A 112 15.16 2.83 -15.51
C ASN A 112 14.78 2.24 -14.15
N TYR A 113 15.70 1.50 -13.54
CA TYR A 113 15.56 0.92 -12.20
C TYR A 113 15.15 1.94 -11.13
N TRP A 114 15.64 3.18 -11.20
CA TRP A 114 15.33 4.22 -10.21
C TRP A 114 13.99 4.90 -10.45
N ASN A 115 13.28 4.56 -11.52
CA ASN A 115 11.98 5.12 -11.86
C ASN A 115 10.79 4.28 -11.36
N ARG A 116 11.00 3.16 -10.67
CA ARG A 116 9.92 2.40 -10.00
C ARG A 116 9.69 2.91 -8.58
N HIS A 117 8.47 2.81 -8.08
CA HIS A 117 8.24 2.91 -6.64
C HIS A 117 8.65 1.59 -5.99
N LEU A 118 9.48 1.66 -4.95
CA LEU A 118 9.94 0.52 -4.17
C LEU A 118 9.63 0.74 -2.69
N ASN A 119 9.00 -0.26 -2.09
CA ASN A 119 8.74 -0.27 -0.68
C ASN A 119 8.76 -1.71 -0.13
N SER A 120 8.60 -1.83 1.17
CA SER A 120 8.39 -3.12 1.80
C SER A 120 7.43 -3.03 2.97
N TYR A 121 6.66 -4.09 3.16
CA TYR A 121 5.65 -4.18 4.20
C TYR A 121 5.91 -5.40 5.09
N ALA A 122 5.40 -5.36 6.32
CA ALA A 122 5.45 -6.52 7.20
C ALA A 122 4.44 -7.58 6.73
N LEU A 123 4.89 -8.82 6.65
CA LEU A 123 4.04 -10.01 6.54
C LEU A 123 3.86 -10.59 7.93
N LYS A 124 2.65 -10.53 8.49
CA LYS A 124 2.32 -11.24 9.73
C LYS A 124 1.91 -12.69 9.41
N PRO A 125 2.15 -13.65 10.32
CA PRO A 125 1.60 -14.99 10.22
C PRO A 125 0.08 -15.00 10.00
N GLY A 126 -0.38 -15.82 9.06
CA GLY A 126 -1.79 -15.98 8.72
C GLY A 126 -2.31 -14.94 7.73
N GLU A 127 -3.61 -14.68 7.77
CA GLU A 127 -4.32 -13.81 6.83
C GLU A 127 -4.17 -12.33 7.19
N GLN A 128 -4.02 -11.50 6.17
CA GLN A 128 -3.91 -10.06 6.33
C GLN A 128 -4.33 -9.30 5.09
N VAL A 129 -4.73 -8.05 5.32
CA VAL A 129 -4.94 -7.06 4.28
C VAL A 129 -3.89 -5.97 4.43
N ILE A 130 -3.25 -5.58 3.33
CA ILE A 130 -2.34 -4.43 3.28
C ILE A 130 -2.97 -3.38 2.38
N ASP A 131 -3.16 -2.19 2.94
CA ASP A 131 -3.61 -0.99 2.22
C ASP A 131 -2.41 -0.08 1.93
N ILE A 132 -2.19 0.20 0.66
CA ILE A 132 -1.13 1.08 0.15
C ILE A 132 -1.79 2.35 -0.38
N ASP A 133 -1.70 3.42 0.40
CA ASP A 133 -2.18 4.74 -0.01
C ASP A 133 -1.31 5.31 -1.14
N TYR A 134 -1.97 5.71 -2.23
CA TYR A 134 -1.33 6.38 -3.36
C TYR A 134 -1.88 7.78 -3.64
N ALA A 135 -2.82 8.30 -2.84
CA ALA A 135 -3.29 9.69 -2.98
C ALA A 135 -2.18 10.70 -2.66
N GLY A 136 -1.33 10.37 -1.68
CA GLY A 136 -0.08 11.09 -1.39
C GLY A 136 1.00 10.93 -2.48
N GLY A 137 0.69 10.22 -3.58
CA GLY A 137 1.61 9.91 -4.64
C GLY A 137 2.61 8.80 -4.26
N LEU A 138 2.93 7.97 -5.25
CA LEU A 138 3.96 6.94 -5.11
C LEU A 138 5.29 7.50 -5.61
N TYR A 139 6.18 7.88 -4.70
CA TYR A 139 7.50 8.40 -5.08
C TYR A 139 8.32 7.33 -5.82
N ARG A 140 9.21 7.75 -6.71
CA ARG A 140 10.14 6.84 -7.41
C ARG A 140 11.42 6.63 -6.59
N GLY A 141 12.00 5.43 -6.67
CA GLY A 141 13.17 5.02 -5.91
C GLY A 141 12.81 4.43 -4.55
N GLU A 142 13.79 4.45 -3.65
CA GLU A 142 13.68 3.90 -2.29
C GLU A 142 13.26 5.00 -1.29
N PRO A 143 12.70 4.65 -0.11
CA PRO A 143 12.27 5.62 0.89
C PRO A 143 13.31 6.69 1.24
N THR A 144 14.59 6.30 1.31
CA THR A 144 15.73 7.16 1.65
C THR A 144 16.39 7.83 0.45
N SER A 145 15.93 7.51 -0.77
CA SER A 145 16.58 7.89 -2.04
C SER A 145 15.53 8.18 -3.12
N LYS A 146 14.57 9.05 -2.78
CA LYS A 146 13.48 9.45 -3.67
C LYS A 146 14.02 10.17 -4.90
N PHE A 147 13.43 9.89 -6.06
CA PHE A 147 13.69 10.57 -7.34
C PHE A 147 15.16 10.63 -7.75
N ARG A 148 15.95 9.57 -7.47
CA ARG A 148 17.33 9.48 -7.98
C ARG A 148 17.41 9.32 -9.49
N GLY A 149 16.39 8.71 -10.10
CA GLY A 149 16.29 8.53 -11.55
C GLY A 149 16.05 9.86 -12.31
N PRO A 150 16.04 9.81 -13.65
CA PRO A 150 15.77 10.99 -14.48
C PRO A 150 14.34 11.53 -14.29
N ALA A 151 13.38 10.67 -13.94
CA ALA A 151 12.03 11.10 -13.64
C ALA A 151 11.94 11.69 -12.22
N LYS A 152 11.52 12.95 -12.13
CA LYS A 152 11.38 13.71 -10.86
C LYS A 152 9.92 13.84 -10.39
N THR A 153 9.04 13.00 -10.93
CA THR A 153 7.61 12.96 -10.61
C THR A 153 7.24 11.62 -10.00
N PRO A 154 6.14 11.54 -9.21
CA PRO A 154 5.59 10.26 -8.77
C PRO A 154 5.26 9.29 -9.91
N VAL A 155 4.99 8.04 -9.57
CA VAL A 155 4.42 7.05 -10.51
C VAL A 155 3.05 7.53 -10.97
N ASP A 156 2.82 7.51 -12.29
CA ASP A 156 1.52 7.81 -12.91
C ASP A 156 0.61 6.59 -12.77
N VAL A 157 -0.28 6.62 -11.77
CA VAL A 157 -1.23 5.53 -11.49
C VAL A 157 -2.20 5.24 -12.63
N THR A 158 -2.35 6.14 -13.61
CA THR A 158 -3.19 5.90 -14.79
C THR A 158 -2.50 5.07 -15.86
N LYS A 159 -1.19 4.84 -15.71
CA LYS A 159 -0.33 4.14 -16.68
C LYS A 159 0.47 3.02 -16.05
N ILE A 160 -0.06 2.38 -15.01
CA ILE A 160 0.57 1.21 -14.39
C ILE A 160 0.79 0.11 -15.42
N LYS A 161 2.01 -0.39 -15.48
CA LYS A 161 2.45 -1.46 -16.38
C LYS A 161 2.90 -2.71 -15.66
N ARG A 162 3.28 -2.57 -14.39
CA ARG A 162 3.79 -3.69 -13.60
C ARG A 162 3.59 -3.46 -12.10
N ILE A 163 3.20 -4.52 -11.41
CA ILE A 163 3.24 -4.64 -9.96
C ILE A 163 4.03 -5.91 -9.64
N GLY A 164 4.97 -5.81 -8.70
CA GLY A 164 5.81 -6.93 -8.31
C GLY A 164 5.83 -7.15 -6.81
N PHE A 165 5.92 -8.42 -6.42
CA PHE A 165 5.89 -8.87 -5.04
C PHE A 165 7.04 -9.83 -4.79
N THR A 166 7.84 -9.57 -3.75
CA THR A 166 8.93 -10.45 -3.31
C THR A 166 8.61 -11.04 -1.95
N ASN A 167 8.59 -12.37 -1.85
CA ASN A 167 8.45 -13.07 -0.57
C ASN A 167 9.82 -13.11 0.15
N GLY A 168 10.06 -12.16 1.06
CA GLY A 168 11.26 -12.13 1.90
C GLY A 168 11.22 -13.07 3.11
N GLY A 169 10.22 -13.95 3.19
CA GLY A 169 10.02 -14.89 4.28
C GLY A 169 10.69 -16.25 4.07
N LYS A 170 10.43 -17.18 5.01
CA LYS A 170 10.89 -18.58 4.99
C LYS A 170 9.77 -19.60 4.71
N SER A 171 8.59 -19.12 4.37
CA SER A 171 7.39 -19.94 4.12
C SER A 171 6.59 -19.34 2.96
N PRO A 172 5.69 -20.11 2.32
CA PRO A 172 4.89 -19.59 1.22
C PRO A 172 4.09 -18.34 1.56
N LEU A 173 3.95 -17.49 0.55
CA LEU A 173 3.06 -16.34 0.53
C LEU A 173 1.97 -16.61 -0.50
N HIS A 174 0.71 -16.43 -0.10
CA HIS A 174 -0.43 -16.40 -0.99
C HIS A 174 -0.89 -14.95 -1.14
N LEU A 175 -1.09 -14.50 -2.37
CA LEU A 175 -1.66 -13.21 -2.73
C LEU A 175 -2.92 -13.45 -3.55
N ASP A 176 -4.01 -12.85 -3.11
CA ASP A 176 -5.30 -12.86 -3.79
C ASP A 176 -5.85 -11.42 -3.81
N GLN A 177 -6.82 -11.17 -4.68
CA GLN A 177 -7.54 -9.90 -4.84
C GLN A 177 -6.64 -8.66 -4.69
N ILE A 178 -6.08 -8.22 -5.81
CA ILE A 178 -5.45 -6.89 -5.88
C ILE A 178 -6.53 -5.92 -6.32
N GLU A 179 -6.84 -4.94 -5.49
CA GLU A 179 -7.96 -4.02 -5.71
C GLU A 179 -7.51 -2.57 -5.57
N VAL A 180 -8.13 -1.67 -6.33
CA VAL A 180 -8.15 -0.25 -5.98
C VAL A 180 -9.40 0.03 -5.17
N VAL A 181 -9.25 0.75 -4.05
CA VAL A 181 -10.34 1.06 -3.11
C VAL A 181 -10.39 2.56 -2.85
N LYS A 182 -11.60 3.10 -2.70
CA LYS A 182 -11.85 4.47 -2.28
C LYS A 182 -12.09 4.50 -0.77
N LEU A 183 -11.02 4.59 -0.01
CA LEU A 183 -11.10 4.79 1.43
C LEU A 183 -11.62 6.19 1.73
N LYS A 184 -12.62 6.26 2.61
CA LYS A 184 -13.07 7.53 3.17
C LYS A 184 -11.99 8.07 4.10
N ARG A 185 -11.95 9.39 4.18
CA ARG A 185 -11.08 10.06 5.13
C ARG A 185 -11.40 9.59 6.54
N LEU A 186 -10.35 9.25 7.30
CA LEU A 186 -10.44 8.95 8.71
C LEU A 186 -11.12 10.11 9.45
N GLU A 187 -12.35 9.88 9.86
CA GLU A 187 -13.03 10.76 10.80
C GLU A 187 -12.51 10.41 12.19
N THR A 188 -11.84 11.37 12.83
CA THR A 188 -11.40 11.27 14.22
C THR A 188 -12.27 12.22 15.04
N PRO A 189 -13.37 11.77 15.66
CA PRO A 189 -14.19 12.63 16.50
C PRO A 189 -13.33 13.30 17.59
N GLY A 190 -13.24 14.64 17.55
CA GLY A 190 -12.40 15.42 18.46
C GLY A 190 -10.90 15.36 18.19
N GLY A 191 -10.47 14.79 17.06
CA GLY A 191 -9.07 14.68 16.67
C GLY A 191 -8.82 15.12 15.22
N PHE A 192 -7.53 15.25 14.88
CA PHE A 192 -7.08 15.53 13.53
C PHE A 192 -5.96 14.56 13.16
N ALA A 193 -5.93 14.16 11.90
CA ALA A 193 -4.80 13.44 11.29
C ALA A 193 -4.10 14.40 10.34
N PHE A 194 -2.84 14.75 10.61
CA PHE A 194 -2.06 15.71 9.83
C PHE A 194 -0.95 15.03 9.04
N ASP A 195 -0.76 15.45 7.80
CA ASP A 195 0.38 15.13 6.96
C ASP A 195 1.13 16.42 6.65
N PHE A 196 2.41 16.50 7.04
CA PHE A 196 3.19 17.73 6.98
C PHE A 196 4.07 17.73 5.73
N GLY A 197 4.00 18.80 4.95
CA GLY A 197 4.77 18.89 3.71
C GLY A 197 4.94 20.32 3.18
N GLY A 198 5.66 20.46 2.07
CA GLY A 198 5.76 21.75 1.37
C GLY A 198 4.44 22.18 0.72
N PRO A 199 4.32 23.43 0.23
CA PRO A 199 3.07 23.98 -0.32
C PRO A 199 2.40 23.16 -1.43
N ASN A 200 3.19 22.38 -2.19
CA ASN A 200 2.72 21.54 -3.30
C ASN A 200 2.94 20.05 -3.03
N ALA A 201 3.19 19.66 -1.77
CA ALA A 201 3.34 18.26 -1.44
C ALA A 201 1.99 17.55 -1.59
N PRO A 202 1.94 16.39 -2.26
CA PRO A 202 0.76 15.55 -2.24
C PRO A 202 0.48 15.09 -0.79
N VAL A 203 -0.81 14.98 -0.44
CA VAL A 203 -1.27 14.69 0.92
C VAL A 203 -1.75 13.25 0.97
N MET A 204 -1.32 12.50 2.00
CA MET A 204 -1.83 11.16 2.26
C MET A 204 -3.36 11.14 2.33
N SER A 205 -3.96 10.13 1.71
CA SER A 205 -5.38 9.84 1.84
C SER A 205 -5.75 9.78 3.32
N SER A 206 -6.88 10.38 3.67
CA SER A 206 -7.36 10.51 5.05
C SER A 206 -6.68 11.53 5.95
N PHE A 207 -5.64 12.23 5.49
CA PHE A 207 -4.95 13.26 6.29
C PHE A 207 -5.32 14.68 5.83
N ILE A 208 -5.02 15.64 6.71
CA ILE A 208 -5.03 17.08 6.44
C ILE A 208 -3.60 17.49 6.11
N GLY A 209 -3.40 18.04 4.90
CA GLY A 209 -2.12 18.64 4.54
C GLY A 209 -1.84 19.88 5.38
N ILE A 210 -0.74 19.86 6.13
CA ILE A 210 -0.22 21.01 6.85
C ILE A 210 1.06 21.47 6.16
N THR A 211 1.02 22.70 5.65
CA THR A 211 2.14 23.36 4.97
C THR A 211 2.65 24.52 5.83
N PRO A 212 3.84 25.10 5.51
CA PRO A 212 4.33 26.27 6.23
C PRO A 212 3.38 27.47 6.24
N THR A 213 2.43 27.54 5.30
CA THR A 213 1.42 28.61 5.21
C THR A 213 0.09 28.26 5.90
N THR A 214 0.00 27.07 6.52
CA THR A 214 -1.21 26.63 7.22
C THR A 214 -1.26 27.24 8.61
N HIS A 215 -1.56 28.54 8.68
CA HIS A 215 -1.67 29.26 9.94
C HIS A 215 -2.89 28.84 10.75
N TYR A 216 -2.74 28.87 12.07
CA TYR A 216 -3.84 28.63 13.00
C TYR A 216 -5.02 29.55 12.71
N ALA A 217 -6.21 28.96 12.67
CA ALA A 217 -7.47 29.69 12.63
C ALA A 217 -8.45 29.03 13.62
N GLU A 218 -9.13 29.85 14.42
CA GLU A 218 -10.01 29.40 15.50
C GLU A 218 -11.18 28.55 14.98
N ASP A 219 -11.72 28.92 13.82
CA ASP A 219 -12.81 28.20 13.13
C ASP A 219 -12.40 26.80 12.64
N LYS A 220 -11.12 26.61 12.31
CA LYS A 220 -10.55 25.31 11.92
C LYS A 220 -10.15 24.46 13.12
N GLY A 221 -9.80 25.10 14.24
CA GLY A 221 -9.28 24.45 15.44
C GLY A 221 -7.86 23.90 15.31
N TYR A 222 -7.15 24.20 14.20
CA TYR A 222 -5.77 23.76 13.97
C TYR A 222 -4.98 24.74 13.09
N GLY A 223 -3.66 24.59 13.11
CA GLY A 223 -2.68 25.28 12.27
C GLY A 223 -1.43 25.66 13.04
N LEU A 224 -0.42 26.16 12.32
CA LEU A 224 0.87 26.55 12.89
C LEU A 224 0.75 27.88 13.63
N ILE A 225 1.39 27.96 14.80
CA ILE A 225 1.56 29.19 15.59
C ILE A 225 3.00 29.65 15.41
N GLY A 226 3.19 30.90 14.93
CA GLY A 226 4.50 31.51 14.66
C GLY A 226 4.90 31.52 13.18
N ASP A 227 5.93 32.31 12.86
CA ASP A 227 6.44 32.49 11.50
C ASP A 227 7.41 31.36 11.11
N GLY A 228 6.86 30.29 10.55
CA GLY A 228 7.57 29.37 9.65
C GLY A 228 8.38 28.24 10.32
N TRP A 229 8.24 27.05 9.75
CA TRP A 229 9.21 25.96 9.88
C TRP A 229 9.81 25.76 8.48
N THR A 230 11.13 25.90 8.34
CA THR A 230 11.84 25.52 7.12
C THR A 230 12.15 24.03 7.17
N LEU A 231 11.58 23.27 6.21
CA LEU A 231 11.96 21.89 5.93
C LEU A 231 13.19 21.82 5.02
#